data_AF-A0A8T3CA68-F1
#
_entry.id   AF-A0A8T3CA68-F1
#
_cell.length_a   1.000
_cell.length_b   1.000
_cell.length_c   1.000
_cell.angle_alpha   90.00
_cell.angle_beta   90.00
_cell.angle_gamma   90.00
#
_symmetry.space_group_name_H-M   'P 1'
#
loop_
_entity.id
_entity.type
_entity.pdbx_description
1 polymer ?
#
loop_
_entity_poly.entity_id
_entity_poly.type
_entity_poly.pdbx_seq_one_letter_code
_entity_poly.pdbx_strand_id
1 'polypeptide(L)'
;MTLPPSRPFAGKLTAAFLSSLLPSPPPPDLLLIFAAALSFLIVVKNPFSTPPPRLNLRRRSLPPKAMSRTNPPRPTLVFSSPESLSDWLKPRLPPGALASWGTSPGTKTVKNLWIELSQGETSLFLPSPSQDRSFEASNLEEDEQQTIPLRAVHVAIVKIRNSRGAILVESHQLLSDGTVRKRGRPLSEKMRPGETVEDAALRAVREELGIAASSSVKLVPGSYLVRVEEKASVSYPGLPARYILHSIEAQVESLPEEGEFSTEETGEGEEELSIGSAVFVRKHFWKWIDDYDGNSGSYFGNSSV
;
A
#
# COMPACT_ATOMS: atom_id res chain seq x y z
N MET A 1 34.33 -13.76 69.06
CA MET A 1 34.38 -15.21 69.34
C MET A 1 33.02 -15.62 69.90
N THR A 2 32.59 -16.84 69.52
CA THR A 2 31.36 -17.62 69.86
C THR A 2 30.01 -17.22 69.22
N LEU A 3 29.55 -18.11 68.32
CA LEU A 3 28.22 -18.23 67.69
C LEU A 3 27.23 -19.02 68.62
N PRO A 4 26.02 -19.44 68.16
CA PRO A 4 24.68 -18.86 68.31
C PRO A 4 23.77 -19.71 69.23
N PRO A 5 22.42 -19.53 69.27
CA PRO A 5 21.54 -20.57 68.69
C PRO A 5 20.18 -20.01 68.14
N SER A 6 19.65 -20.51 67.02
CA SER A 6 18.67 -21.61 66.81
C SER A 6 17.22 -21.12 66.57
N ARG A 7 16.62 -21.65 65.48
CA ARG A 7 15.22 -21.46 65.06
C ARG A 7 14.28 -22.35 65.87
N PRO A 8 12.97 -22.06 65.86
CA PRO A 8 11.98 -23.12 65.88
C PRO A 8 11.00 -23.15 64.69
N PHE A 9 10.52 -24.36 64.52
CA PHE A 9 9.51 -24.94 63.64
C PHE A 9 8.12 -24.26 63.66
N ALA A 10 7.45 -24.27 62.50
CA ALA A 10 6.00 -24.34 62.32
C ALA A 10 5.79 -25.09 60.99
N GLY A 11 4.89 -26.04 60.76
CA GLY A 11 3.67 -26.48 61.42
C GLY A 11 2.75 -26.91 60.28
N LYS A 12 2.47 -28.21 60.13
CA LYS A 12 1.59 -28.76 59.08
C LYS A 12 0.12 -28.54 59.47
N LEU A 13 -0.72 -28.12 58.52
CA LEU A 13 -2.15 -28.46 58.49
C LEU A 13 -2.61 -28.67 57.04
N THR A 14 -3.40 -29.73 56.87
CA THR A 14 -3.99 -30.23 55.63
C THR A 14 -5.48 -29.87 55.53
N ALA A 15 -6.00 -29.99 54.30
CA ALA A 15 -7.39 -30.33 53.89
C ALA A 15 -8.30 -29.20 53.35
N ALA A 16 -8.35 -29.18 52.01
CA ALA A 16 -9.53 -29.23 51.13
C ALA A 16 -10.81 -28.44 51.45
N PHE A 17 -11.22 -27.60 50.47
CA PHE A 17 -12.62 -27.41 50.08
C PHE A 17 -12.72 -27.24 48.54
N LEU A 18 -13.85 -27.72 48.02
CA LEU A 18 -14.18 -28.01 46.62
C LEU A 18 -14.77 -26.82 45.84
N SER A 19 -14.73 -26.95 44.51
CA SER A 19 -15.72 -26.50 43.51
C SER A 19 -15.59 -25.10 42.86
N SER A 20 -14.98 -25.12 41.68
CA SER A 20 -15.53 -24.68 40.38
C SER A 20 -16.43 -23.42 40.30
N LEU A 21 -15.89 -22.37 39.69
CA LEU A 21 -16.62 -21.49 38.77
C LEU A 21 -15.71 -21.15 37.57
N LEU A 22 -16.25 -21.36 36.37
CA LEU A 22 -15.61 -21.28 35.06
C LEU A 22 -15.08 -19.87 34.74
N PRO A 23 -13.95 -19.73 34.03
CA PRO A 23 -13.67 -18.51 33.26
C PRO A 23 -14.51 -18.55 31.97
N SER A 24 -15.37 -17.55 31.76
CA SER A 24 -15.98 -17.31 30.45
C SER A 24 -14.89 -16.98 29.42
N PRO A 25 -14.93 -17.50 28.18
CA PRO A 25 -14.01 -17.08 27.13
C PRO A 25 -14.33 -15.63 26.70
N PRO A 26 -13.31 -14.82 26.34
CA PRO A 26 -13.56 -13.53 25.71
C PRO A 26 -14.22 -13.72 24.32
N PRO A 27 -15.00 -12.74 23.84
CA PRO A 27 -15.62 -12.79 22.51
C PRO A 27 -14.55 -12.80 21.40
N PRO A 28 -14.86 -13.35 20.21
CA PRO A 28 -13.92 -13.37 19.09
C PRO A 28 -13.92 -12.01 18.37
N ASP A 29 -13.07 -11.08 18.81
CA ASP A 29 -12.66 -9.97 17.95
C ASP A 29 -11.51 -10.45 17.05
N LEU A 30 -11.89 -11.08 15.94
CA LEU A 30 -10.99 -11.32 14.81
C LEU A 30 -10.81 -10.00 14.04
N LEU A 31 -10.01 -9.09 14.61
CA LEU A 31 -9.36 -8.06 13.81
C LEU A 31 -8.21 -8.73 13.04
N LEU A 32 -8.52 -9.21 11.83
CA LEU A 32 -7.51 -9.49 10.82
C LEU A 32 -6.91 -8.15 10.39
N ILE A 33 -5.95 -7.63 11.16
CA ILE A 33 -5.09 -6.53 10.76
C ILE A 33 -4.12 -7.10 9.74
N PHE A 34 -4.55 -7.14 8.48
CA PHE A 34 -3.60 -7.29 7.40
C PHE A 34 -2.88 -5.95 7.24
N ALA A 35 -1.62 -5.89 7.67
CA ALA A 35 -0.68 -4.92 7.15
C ALA A 35 -0.47 -5.26 5.67
N ALA A 36 -1.30 -4.67 4.81
CA ALA A 36 -1.17 -4.78 3.39
C ALA A 36 -0.04 -3.84 2.94
N ALA A 37 1.20 -4.14 3.34
CA ALA A 37 2.43 -3.58 2.78
C ALA A 37 2.52 -4.04 1.32
N LEU A 38 1.67 -3.46 0.47
CA LEU A 38 1.71 -3.65 -0.96
C LEU A 38 2.94 -2.90 -1.46
N SER A 39 4.06 -3.62 -1.44
CA SER A 39 5.20 -3.37 -2.29
C SER A 39 4.75 -3.19 -3.74
N PHE A 40 4.50 -1.96 -4.17
CA PHE A 40 4.35 -1.65 -5.58
C PHE A 40 5.70 -1.88 -6.26
N LEU A 41 5.74 -2.93 -7.08
CA LEU A 41 6.93 -3.55 -7.62
C LEU A 41 7.50 -2.83 -8.85
N ILE A 42 8.77 -3.17 -9.09
CA ILE A 42 9.81 -2.58 -9.93
C ILE A 42 9.51 -2.71 -11.44
N VAL A 43 10.03 -1.75 -12.22
CA VAL A 43 10.27 -1.89 -13.66
C VAL A 43 11.51 -2.76 -13.87
N VAL A 44 11.34 -4.06 -14.10
CA VAL A 44 12.41 -4.89 -14.68
C VAL A 44 12.35 -4.67 -16.20
N LYS A 45 13.39 -4.04 -16.77
CA LYS A 45 13.55 -3.98 -18.23
C LYS A 45 13.71 -5.42 -18.74
N ASN A 46 12.63 -5.98 -19.28
CA ASN A 46 12.71 -7.22 -20.04
C ASN A 46 13.29 -6.87 -21.43
N PRO A 47 14.42 -7.45 -21.88
CA PRO A 47 15.01 -7.14 -23.19
C PRO A 47 14.16 -7.61 -24.39
N PHE A 48 13.00 -8.24 -24.15
CA PHE A 48 12.10 -8.75 -25.19
C PHE A 48 10.64 -8.28 -25.03
N SER A 49 10.40 -7.03 -24.62
CA SER A 49 9.04 -6.48 -24.60
C SER A 49 8.86 -5.42 -25.69
N THR A 50 8.00 -5.71 -26.66
CA THR A 50 7.47 -4.71 -27.60
C THR A 50 6.81 -3.58 -26.80
N PRO A 51 6.99 -2.31 -27.20
CA PRO A 51 6.45 -1.19 -26.44
C PRO A 51 4.91 -1.29 -26.38
N PRO A 52 4.29 -1.13 -25.19
CA PRO A 52 2.84 -1.08 -25.12
C PRO A 52 2.31 0.16 -25.87
N PRO A 53 1.07 0.12 -26.36
CA PRO A 53 0.45 1.28 -27.00
C PRO A 53 0.47 2.46 -26.04
N ARG A 54 0.91 3.63 -26.54
CA ARG A 54 1.00 4.87 -25.76
C ARG A 54 -0.39 5.29 -25.31
N LEU A 55 -0.78 4.94 -24.10
CA LEU A 55 -1.94 5.53 -23.45
C LEU A 55 -1.55 6.95 -23.03
N ASN A 56 -2.26 7.94 -23.57
CA ASN A 56 -2.05 9.35 -23.25
C ASN A 56 -2.17 9.56 -21.73
N LEU A 57 -1.05 9.91 -21.07
CA LEU A 57 -1.05 10.28 -19.66
C LEU A 57 -1.85 11.58 -19.47
N ARG A 58 -3.07 11.48 -18.95
CA ARG A 58 -3.90 12.65 -18.66
C ARG A 58 -3.67 13.10 -17.21
N ARG A 59 -2.71 14.00 -17.01
CA ARG A 59 -2.50 14.69 -15.71
C ARG A 59 -3.61 15.71 -15.50
N ARG A 60 -4.42 15.54 -14.45
CA ARG A 60 -5.36 16.57 -13.97
C ARG A 60 -4.95 16.99 -12.56
N SER A 61 -4.44 18.21 -12.43
CA SER A 61 -4.34 18.91 -11.14
C SER A 61 -5.70 19.52 -10.83
N LEU A 62 -6.32 19.13 -9.72
CA LEU A 62 -7.55 19.77 -9.24
C LEU A 62 -7.19 20.88 -8.24
N PRO A 63 -7.74 22.10 -8.38
CA PRO A 63 -7.51 23.19 -7.43
C PRO A 63 -8.19 22.92 -6.07
N PRO A 64 -7.73 23.54 -4.96
CA PRO A 64 -8.15 23.22 -3.59
C PRO A 64 -9.50 23.84 -3.20
N LYS A 65 -10.46 23.94 -4.12
CA LYS A 65 -11.79 24.47 -3.83
C LYS A 65 -12.86 23.85 -4.73
N ALA A 66 -13.25 22.62 -4.42
CA ALA A 66 -14.46 22.01 -4.96
C ALA A 66 -15.10 21.14 -3.87
N MET A 67 -15.70 21.79 -2.88
CA MET A 67 -16.65 21.11 -2.00
C MET A 67 -17.98 20.93 -2.74
N SER A 68 -18.43 19.68 -2.72
CA SER A 68 -19.81 19.22 -2.89
C SER A 68 -20.49 19.45 -4.25
N ARG A 69 -20.16 18.59 -5.21
CA ARG A 69 -21.19 17.99 -6.08
C ARG A 69 -21.22 16.51 -5.74
N THR A 70 -22.21 16.10 -4.95
CA THR A 70 -22.52 14.70 -4.67
C THR A 70 -23.02 14.07 -5.97
N ASN A 71 -22.08 13.58 -6.80
CA ASN A 71 -22.45 12.55 -7.75
C ASN A 71 -22.97 11.36 -6.92
N PRO A 72 -24.10 10.75 -7.30
CA PRO A 72 -24.55 9.53 -6.64
C PRO A 72 -23.39 8.52 -6.66
N PRO A 73 -23.15 7.78 -5.55
CA PRO A 73 -22.08 6.82 -5.50
C PRO A 73 -22.28 5.84 -6.66
N ARG A 74 -21.34 5.85 -7.60
CA ARG A 74 -21.35 4.88 -8.70
C ARG A 74 -21.27 3.49 -8.04
N PRO A 75 -22.16 2.55 -8.37
CA PRO A 75 -22.18 1.26 -7.71
C PRO A 75 -20.81 0.61 -7.83
N THR A 76 -20.20 0.34 -6.68
CA THR A 76 -18.95 -0.41 -6.60
C THR A 76 -19.23 -1.83 -7.06
N LEU A 77 -18.41 -2.33 -7.98
CA LEU A 77 -18.52 -3.71 -8.46
C LEU A 77 -18.07 -4.65 -7.34
N VAL A 78 -18.97 -5.54 -6.89
CA VAL A 78 -18.72 -6.54 -5.85
C VAL A 78 -18.81 -7.94 -6.45
N PHE A 79 -17.94 -8.83 -5.98
CA PHE A 79 -17.79 -10.19 -6.49
C PHE A 79 -17.85 -11.19 -5.33
N SER A 80 -18.64 -12.25 -5.45
CA SER A 80 -18.83 -13.24 -4.39
C SER A 80 -17.63 -14.19 -4.22
N SER A 81 -16.86 -14.41 -5.29
CA SER A 81 -15.67 -15.26 -5.27
C SER A 81 -14.60 -14.80 -6.27
N PRO A 82 -13.35 -15.26 -6.14
CA PRO A 82 -12.30 -15.03 -7.14
C PRO A 82 -12.67 -15.52 -8.55
N GLU A 83 -13.43 -16.61 -8.66
CA GLU A 83 -13.91 -17.17 -9.94
C GLU A 83 -14.89 -16.22 -10.60
N SER A 84 -15.86 -15.68 -9.84
CA SER A 84 -16.82 -14.69 -10.37
C SER A 84 -16.13 -13.42 -10.88
N LEU A 85 -15.06 -12.97 -10.20
CA LEU A 85 -14.22 -11.86 -10.66
C LEU A 85 -13.46 -12.23 -11.94
N SER A 86 -12.87 -13.42 -11.98
CA SER A 86 -12.15 -13.95 -13.15
C SER A 86 -13.05 -13.99 -14.38
N ASP A 87 -14.24 -14.57 -14.25
CA ASP A 87 -15.22 -14.68 -15.34
C ASP A 87 -15.70 -13.31 -15.83
N TRP A 88 -15.83 -12.35 -14.93
CA TRP A 88 -16.12 -10.98 -15.30
C TRP A 88 -14.94 -10.28 -16.01
N LEU A 89 -13.69 -10.54 -15.62
CA LEU A 89 -12.51 -9.92 -16.23
C LEU A 89 -12.12 -10.53 -17.58
N LYS A 90 -12.27 -11.85 -17.77
CA LYS A 90 -11.86 -12.58 -18.99
C LYS A 90 -12.29 -11.90 -20.30
N PRO A 91 -13.58 -11.55 -20.51
CA PRO A 91 -14.01 -10.91 -21.75
C PRO A 91 -13.68 -9.41 -21.82
N ARG A 92 -13.04 -8.83 -20.79
CA ARG A 92 -12.79 -7.38 -20.66
C ARG A 92 -11.32 -7.01 -20.69
N LEU A 93 -10.42 -7.96 -20.44
CA LEU A 93 -8.97 -7.74 -20.50
C LEU A 93 -8.39 -8.16 -21.86
N PRO A 94 -7.21 -7.64 -22.24
CA PRO A 94 -6.48 -8.13 -23.40
C PRO A 94 -6.21 -9.64 -23.32
N PRO A 95 -6.19 -10.36 -24.46
CA PRO A 95 -5.85 -11.78 -24.49
C PRO A 95 -4.52 -12.06 -23.79
N GLY A 96 -4.49 -13.11 -22.97
CA GLY A 96 -3.29 -13.50 -22.21
C GLY A 96 -2.97 -12.65 -20.98
N ALA A 97 -3.59 -11.49 -20.79
CA ALA A 97 -3.34 -10.62 -19.64
C ALA A 97 -3.66 -11.33 -18.32
N LEU A 98 -4.85 -11.94 -18.20
CA LEU A 98 -5.27 -12.63 -16.99
C LEU A 98 -4.40 -13.86 -16.67
N ALA A 99 -3.87 -14.53 -17.71
CA ALA A 99 -2.98 -15.69 -17.54
C ALA A 99 -1.58 -15.32 -17.01
N SER A 100 -1.16 -14.06 -17.18
CA SER A 100 0.13 -13.57 -16.67
C SER A 100 0.10 -13.29 -15.17
N TRP A 101 -1.08 -13.22 -14.56
CA TRP A 101 -1.28 -12.85 -13.15
C TRP A 101 -0.91 -14.00 -12.21
N GLY A 102 0.08 -13.79 -11.34
CA GLY A 102 0.61 -14.80 -10.43
C GLY A 102 1.65 -15.74 -11.07
N THR A 103 1.87 -15.65 -12.38
CA THR A 103 2.86 -16.45 -13.11
C THR A 103 4.06 -15.60 -13.53
N SER A 104 3.84 -14.34 -13.89
CA SER A 104 4.92 -13.42 -14.25
C SER A 104 5.50 -12.74 -13.00
N PRO A 105 6.83 -12.53 -12.94
CA PRO A 105 7.47 -11.87 -11.80
C PRO A 105 6.83 -10.53 -11.45
N GLY A 106 6.46 -10.37 -10.18
CA GLY A 106 5.89 -9.14 -9.62
C GLY A 106 4.42 -8.86 -9.95
N THR A 107 3.75 -9.79 -10.63
CA THR A 107 2.31 -9.76 -10.79
C THR A 107 1.60 -10.36 -9.57
N LYS A 108 0.40 -9.87 -9.32
CA LYS A 108 -0.51 -10.40 -8.30
C LYS A 108 -1.50 -11.37 -8.92
N THR A 109 -2.11 -12.22 -8.10
CA THR A 109 -3.13 -13.18 -8.54
C THR A 109 -4.53 -12.55 -8.62
N VAL A 110 -5.48 -13.21 -9.28
CA VAL A 110 -6.91 -12.83 -9.22
C VAL A 110 -7.44 -12.83 -7.79
N LYS A 111 -7.00 -13.78 -6.96
CA LYS A 111 -7.36 -13.85 -5.53
C LYS A 111 -6.93 -12.59 -4.78
N ASN A 112 -5.73 -12.05 -5.06
CA ASN A 112 -5.27 -10.81 -4.44
C ASN A 112 -6.16 -9.62 -4.82
N LEU A 113 -6.57 -9.51 -6.09
CA LEU A 113 -7.47 -8.45 -6.53
C LEU A 113 -8.85 -8.58 -5.89
N TRP A 114 -9.37 -9.80 -5.78
CA TRP A 114 -10.64 -10.06 -5.12
C TRP A 114 -10.61 -9.65 -3.64
N ILE A 115 -9.51 -9.94 -2.91
CA ILE A 115 -9.31 -9.47 -1.53
C ILE A 115 -9.26 -7.95 -1.46
N GLU A 116 -8.49 -7.29 -2.33
CA GLU A 116 -8.41 -5.82 -2.36
C GLU A 116 -9.79 -5.17 -2.60
N LEU A 117 -10.62 -5.79 -3.45
CA LEU A 117 -11.99 -5.34 -3.74
C LEU A 117 -12.95 -5.61 -2.58
N SER A 118 -12.89 -6.80 -1.98
CA SER A 118 -13.79 -7.18 -0.88
C SER A 118 -13.50 -6.39 0.40
N GLN A 119 -12.24 -6.02 0.62
CA GLN A 119 -11.82 -5.14 1.69
C GLN A 119 -12.00 -3.65 1.35
N GLY A 120 -12.43 -3.31 0.13
CA GLY A 120 -12.67 -1.93 -0.30
C GLY A 120 -11.41 -1.07 -0.47
N GLU A 121 -10.21 -1.65 -0.38
CA GLU A 121 -8.94 -0.96 -0.62
C GLU A 121 -8.77 -0.55 -2.10
N THR A 122 -9.55 -1.16 -2.97
CA THR A 122 -9.56 -0.93 -4.41
C THR A 122 -10.98 -0.97 -4.94
N SER A 123 -11.24 -0.29 -6.04
CA SER A 123 -12.52 -0.32 -6.74
C SER A 123 -12.32 -0.55 -8.24
N LEU A 124 -13.25 -1.26 -8.88
CA LEU A 124 -13.30 -1.37 -10.34
C LEU A 124 -14.44 -0.51 -10.88
N PHE A 125 -14.18 0.23 -11.96
CA PHE A 125 -15.21 0.95 -12.68
C PHE A 125 -14.96 0.89 -14.18
N LEU A 126 -16.04 0.89 -14.95
CA LEU A 126 -15.99 1.03 -16.40
C LEU A 126 -15.90 2.52 -16.75
N PRO A 127 -14.85 2.99 -17.45
CA PRO A 127 -14.84 4.35 -17.96
C PRO A 127 -16.05 4.56 -18.89
N SER A 128 -16.80 5.64 -18.66
CA SER A 128 -17.88 5.99 -19.58
C SER A 128 -17.25 6.50 -20.88
N PRO A 129 -17.74 6.08 -22.07
CA PRO A 129 -17.34 6.72 -23.32
C PRO A 129 -17.65 8.22 -23.18
N SER A 130 -16.62 9.04 -23.31
CA SER A 130 -16.75 10.49 -23.17
C SER A 130 -17.76 11.01 -24.20
N GLN A 131 -18.80 11.72 -23.75
CA GLN A 131 -19.75 12.45 -24.60
C GLN A 131 -19.08 13.51 -25.51
N ASP A 132 -17.81 13.85 -25.27
CA ASP A 132 -17.03 14.81 -26.07
C ASP A 132 -16.42 14.22 -27.37
N ARG A 133 -16.69 12.96 -27.72
CA ARG A 133 -16.26 12.35 -28.99
C ARG A 133 -17.24 12.66 -30.15
N SER A 134 -18.00 13.75 -30.06
CA SER A 134 -19.11 14.06 -30.97
C SER A 134 -18.75 14.90 -32.21
N PHE A 135 -17.46 15.11 -32.55
CA PHE A 135 -17.13 15.95 -33.71
C PHE A 135 -16.21 15.36 -34.80
N GLU A 136 -15.54 14.22 -34.63
CA GLU A 136 -14.69 13.67 -35.71
C GLU A 136 -14.62 12.13 -35.72
N ALA A 137 -15.78 11.47 -35.81
CA ALA A 137 -15.81 10.03 -36.09
C ALA A 137 -17.06 9.66 -36.90
N SER A 138 -17.20 10.25 -38.09
CA SER A 138 -17.95 9.61 -39.17
C SER A 138 -16.97 8.80 -40.02
N ASN A 139 -17.22 7.50 -40.15
CA ASN A 139 -16.56 6.52 -41.01
C ASN A 139 -15.35 5.77 -40.42
N LEU A 140 -15.56 4.98 -39.37
CA LEU A 140 -14.94 3.66 -39.23
C LEU A 140 -15.97 2.73 -38.57
N GLU A 141 -16.04 1.50 -39.05
CA GLU A 141 -16.95 0.45 -38.59
C GLU A 141 -16.96 0.35 -37.05
N GLU A 142 -18.14 0.06 -36.48
CA GLU A 142 -18.35 -0.15 -35.04
C GLU A 142 -17.62 -1.42 -34.58
N ASP A 143 -16.28 -1.38 -34.56
CA ASP A 143 -15.48 -2.32 -33.79
C ASP A 143 -15.87 -2.05 -32.34
N GLU A 144 -16.54 -3.02 -31.70
CA GLU A 144 -16.97 -2.95 -30.31
C GLU A 144 -15.75 -2.60 -29.45
N GLN A 145 -15.55 -1.31 -29.18
CA GLN A 145 -14.38 -0.85 -28.46
C GLN A 145 -14.51 -1.34 -27.02
N GLN A 146 -13.96 -2.53 -26.78
CA GLN A 146 -14.04 -3.25 -25.53
C GLN A 146 -13.53 -2.32 -24.42
N THR A 147 -14.45 -1.90 -23.55
CA THR A 147 -14.14 -0.95 -22.50
C THR A 147 -13.36 -1.67 -21.41
N ILE A 148 -12.05 -1.45 -21.38
CA ILE A 148 -11.16 -2.02 -20.36
C ILE A 148 -11.49 -1.36 -19.01
N PRO A 149 -11.79 -2.14 -17.96
CA PRO A 149 -12.07 -1.60 -16.63
C PRO A 149 -10.84 -0.89 -16.05
N LEU A 150 -11.10 0.11 -15.21
CA LEU A 150 -10.07 0.84 -14.48
C LEU A 150 -10.13 0.46 -13.00
N ARG A 151 -8.94 0.18 -12.44
CA ARG A 151 -8.73 -0.10 -11.02
C ARG A 151 -8.41 1.18 -10.27
N ALA A 152 -9.30 1.68 -9.43
CA ALA A 152 -9.05 2.84 -8.56
C ALA A 152 -8.37 2.42 -7.26
N VAL A 153 -7.33 3.15 -6.85
CA VAL A 153 -6.63 2.98 -5.58
C VAL A 153 -6.39 4.35 -4.95
N HIS A 154 -6.73 4.50 -3.68
CA HIS A 154 -6.41 5.67 -2.88
C HIS A 154 -5.08 5.44 -2.13
N VAL A 155 -4.15 6.38 -2.25
CA VAL A 155 -2.80 6.28 -1.68
C VAL A 155 -2.47 7.55 -0.93
N ALA A 156 -2.15 7.44 0.36
CA ALA A 156 -1.57 8.50 1.17
C ALA A 156 -0.07 8.62 0.86
N ILE A 157 0.41 9.83 0.61
CA ILE A 157 1.82 10.16 0.40
C ILE A 157 2.24 11.14 1.49
N VAL A 158 3.13 10.69 2.37
CA VAL A 158 3.66 11.50 3.47
C VAL A 158 4.99 12.11 3.04
N LYS A 159 4.98 13.42 2.81
CA LYS A 159 6.19 14.18 2.50
C LYS A 159 6.83 14.66 3.80
N ILE A 160 7.69 13.82 4.36
CA ILE A 160 8.43 14.17 5.57
C ILE A 160 9.59 15.09 5.17
N ARG A 161 9.68 16.26 5.81
CA ARG A 161 10.77 17.21 5.60
C ARG A 161 11.66 17.29 6.84
N ASN A 162 12.98 17.34 6.62
CA ASN A 162 13.93 17.68 7.67
C ASN A 162 14.07 19.21 7.82
N SER A 163 14.91 19.64 8.77
CA SER A 163 15.17 21.06 9.04
C SER A 163 15.75 21.85 7.85
N ARG A 164 16.44 21.18 6.91
CA ARG A 164 16.96 21.78 5.67
C ARG A 164 15.90 21.88 4.56
N GLY A 165 14.72 21.31 4.77
CA GLY A 165 13.65 21.24 3.76
C GLY A 165 13.75 20.05 2.82
N ALA A 166 14.76 19.19 2.97
CA ALA A 166 14.93 17.97 2.18
C ALA A 166 13.80 16.97 2.47
N ILE A 167 13.37 16.22 1.45
CA ILE A 167 12.29 15.23 1.57
C ILE A 167 12.87 13.85 1.85
N LEU A 168 12.26 13.13 2.79
CA LEU A 168 12.56 11.73 3.04
C LEU A 168 12.02 10.85 1.92
N VAL A 169 12.90 10.06 1.31
CA VAL A 169 12.57 9.15 0.22
C VAL A 169 13.02 7.75 0.56
N GLU A 170 12.12 6.79 0.33
CA GLU A 170 12.47 5.38 0.34
C GLU A 170 13.28 5.08 -0.91
N SER A 171 14.54 4.69 -0.73
CA SER A 171 15.46 4.38 -1.83
C SER A 171 15.30 2.94 -2.33
N HIS A 172 15.18 1.99 -1.41
CA HIS A 172 14.96 0.58 -1.69
C HIS A 172 14.43 -0.15 -0.44
N GLN A 173 13.94 -1.37 -0.65
CA GLN A 173 13.44 -2.28 0.38
C GLN A 173 14.16 -3.63 0.27
N LEU A 174 14.40 -4.29 1.39
CA LEU A 174 14.80 -5.69 1.46
C LEU A 174 13.60 -6.52 1.89
N LEU A 175 13.32 -7.59 1.16
CA LEU A 175 12.24 -8.52 1.47
C LEU A 175 12.68 -9.68 2.35
N SER A 176 11.71 -10.42 2.88
CA SER A 176 11.96 -11.65 3.65
C SER A 176 12.67 -12.75 2.84
N ASP A 177 12.50 -12.79 1.51
CA ASP A 177 13.20 -13.72 0.61
C ASP A 177 14.61 -13.27 0.21
N GLY A 178 15.09 -12.14 0.74
CA GLY A 178 16.39 -11.55 0.43
C GLY A 178 16.41 -10.67 -0.83
N THR A 179 15.31 -10.59 -1.59
CA THR A 179 15.21 -9.74 -2.78
C THR A 179 15.27 -8.26 -2.38
N VAL A 180 16.04 -7.47 -3.12
CA VAL A 180 16.06 -6.01 -2.98
C VAL A 180 15.16 -5.37 -4.02
N ARG A 181 14.28 -4.48 -3.57
CA ARG A 181 13.38 -3.71 -4.43
C ARG A 181 13.73 -2.23 -4.45
N LYS A 182 14.15 -1.71 -5.60
CA LYS A 182 14.35 -0.26 -5.76
C LYS A 182 13.03 0.49 -5.64
N ARG A 183 13.13 1.66 -5.02
CA ARG A 183 12.06 2.64 -4.82
C ARG A 183 12.58 3.98 -5.35
N GLY A 184 12.25 5.09 -4.72
CA GLY A 184 12.51 6.43 -5.23
C GLY A 184 11.30 7.34 -5.04
N ARG A 185 10.51 7.10 -4.01
CA ARG A 185 9.30 7.85 -3.68
C ARG A 185 9.24 8.12 -2.17
N PRO A 186 8.53 9.17 -1.73
CA PRO A 186 8.22 9.38 -0.33
C PRO A 186 7.44 8.19 0.25
N LEU A 187 7.36 8.14 1.58
CA LEU A 187 6.50 7.21 2.31
C LEU A 187 5.09 7.24 1.71
N SER A 188 4.61 6.05 1.30
CA SER A 188 3.45 5.93 0.44
C SER A 188 2.63 4.71 0.83
N GLU A 189 1.47 4.95 1.40
CA GLU A 189 0.62 3.91 1.99
C GLU A 189 -0.75 3.87 1.34
N LYS A 190 -1.28 2.67 1.13
CA LYS A 190 -2.62 2.52 0.55
C LYS A 190 -3.65 2.83 1.64
N MET A 191 -4.66 3.62 1.30
CA MET A 191 -5.69 4.00 2.25
C MET A 191 -6.71 2.88 2.42
N ARG A 192 -7.14 2.64 3.65
CA ARG A 192 -8.25 1.74 3.99
C ARG A 192 -9.60 2.44 3.71
N PRO A 193 -10.71 1.69 3.53
CA PRO A 193 -12.02 2.30 3.33
C PRO A 193 -12.40 3.20 4.52
N GLY A 194 -12.82 4.43 4.22
CA GLY A 194 -13.23 5.41 5.25
C GLY A 194 -12.08 6.00 6.07
N GLU A 195 -10.83 5.60 5.84
CA GLU A 195 -9.66 6.15 6.51
C GLU A 195 -9.36 7.57 6.01
N THR A 196 -9.05 8.48 6.92
CA THR A 196 -8.58 9.83 6.56
C THR A 196 -7.14 9.79 6.05
N VAL A 197 -6.70 10.80 5.30
CA VAL A 197 -5.29 10.86 4.85
C VAL A 197 -4.35 11.03 6.04
N GLU A 198 -4.79 11.72 7.09
CA GLU A 198 -4.06 11.92 8.33
C GLU A 198 -3.88 10.59 9.08
N ASP A 199 -4.94 9.81 9.25
CA ASP A 199 -4.87 8.49 9.91
C ASP A 199 -3.96 7.53 9.12
N ALA A 200 -4.11 7.49 7.79
CA ALA A 200 -3.26 6.69 6.93
C ALA A 200 -1.79 7.11 7.01
N ALA A 201 -1.51 8.42 7.10
CA ALA A 201 -0.15 8.94 7.25
C ALA A 201 0.47 8.56 8.60
N LEU A 202 -0.27 8.70 9.70
CA LEU A 202 0.19 8.31 11.03
C LEU A 202 0.45 6.81 11.13
N ARG A 203 -0.43 6.00 10.54
CA ARG A 203 -0.24 4.55 10.42
C ARG A 203 1.01 4.21 9.63
N ALA A 204 1.19 4.79 8.44
CA ALA A 204 2.37 4.57 7.61
C ALA A 204 3.68 4.91 8.33
N VAL A 205 3.73 6.03 9.06
CA VAL A 205 4.92 6.40 9.84
C VAL A 205 5.18 5.38 10.95
N ARG A 206 4.14 4.90 11.63
CA ARG A 206 4.31 3.88 12.68
C ARG A 206 4.81 2.55 12.12
N GLU A 207 4.18 2.06 11.05
CA GLU A 207 4.47 0.76 10.43
C GLU A 207 5.87 0.77 9.78
N GLU A 208 6.21 1.78 8.99
CA GLU A 208 7.45 1.78 8.21
C GLU A 208 8.63 2.49 8.89
N LEU A 209 8.39 3.52 9.69
CA LEU A 209 9.47 4.29 10.37
C LEU A 209 9.59 3.96 11.87
N GLY A 210 8.68 3.16 12.41
CA GLY A 210 8.68 2.66 13.78
C GLY A 210 7.99 3.56 14.80
N ILE A 211 7.81 3.00 16.00
CA ILE A 211 7.04 3.64 17.10
C ILE A 211 7.65 4.98 17.53
N ALA A 212 8.99 5.07 17.61
CA ALA A 212 9.67 6.30 18.00
C ALA A 212 9.37 7.47 17.04
N ALA A 213 9.33 7.19 15.74
CA ALA A 213 8.90 8.16 14.72
C ALA A 213 7.43 8.56 14.91
N SER A 214 6.55 7.59 15.19
CA SER A 214 5.11 7.84 15.29
C SER A 214 4.70 8.78 16.43
N SER A 215 5.47 8.88 17.51
CA SER A 215 5.16 9.76 18.65
C SER A 215 5.56 11.23 18.44
N SER A 216 6.31 11.54 17.37
CA SER A 216 6.83 12.88 17.08
C SER A 216 6.33 13.47 15.76
N VAL A 217 5.27 12.89 15.18
CA VAL A 217 4.72 13.34 13.90
C VAL A 217 3.91 14.62 14.06
N LYS A 218 4.30 15.66 13.32
CA LYS A 218 3.58 16.92 13.18
C LYS A 218 3.16 17.10 11.73
N LEU A 219 1.87 16.92 11.45
CA LEU A 219 1.30 17.18 10.12
C LEU A 219 1.21 18.69 9.88
N VAL A 220 1.62 19.14 8.69
CA VAL A 220 1.60 20.57 8.33
C VAL A 220 0.19 20.96 7.89
N PRO A 221 -0.52 21.85 8.62
CA PRO A 221 -1.87 22.26 8.26
C PRO A 221 -1.92 22.91 6.87
N GLY A 222 -2.95 22.59 6.10
CA GLY A 222 -3.16 23.18 4.76
C GLY A 222 -2.22 22.65 3.66
N SER A 223 -1.33 21.70 3.97
CA SER A 223 -0.41 21.09 2.99
C SER A 223 -1.06 19.98 2.14
N TYR A 224 -2.29 19.60 2.45
CA TYR A 224 -3.00 18.52 1.78
C TYR A 224 -3.25 18.83 0.29
N LEU A 225 -2.89 17.89 -0.58
CA LEU A 225 -3.06 17.97 -2.02
C LEU A 225 -3.53 16.63 -2.58
N VAL A 226 -4.40 16.68 -3.59
CA VAL A 226 -4.84 15.48 -4.32
C VAL A 226 -4.37 15.56 -5.77
N ARG A 227 -3.78 14.47 -6.26
CA ARG A 227 -3.43 14.28 -7.67
C ARG A 227 -3.99 12.94 -8.16
N VAL A 228 -4.43 12.91 -9.41
CA VAL A 228 -4.92 11.67 -10.03
C VAL A 228 -3.98 11.27 -11.16
N GLU A 229 -3.53 10.02 -11.14
CA GLU A 229 -2.65 9.45 -12.15
C GLU A 229 -3.25 8.15 -12.69
N GLU A 230 -3.38 8.04 -14.00
CA GLU A 230 -3.74 6.78 -14.66
C GLU A 230 -2.54 6.19 -15.37
N LYS A 231 -2.24 4.92 -15.09
CA LYS A 231 -1.13 4.19 -15.72
C LYS A 231 -1.40 2.69 -15.80
N ALA A 232 -0.63 2.00 -16.63
CA ALA A 232 -0.64 0.54 -16.66
C ALA A 232 -0.29 -0.01 -15.26
N SER A 233 -1.04 -1.01 -14.80
CA SER A 233 -0.73 -1.68 -13.54
C SER A 233 0.36 -2.74 -13.76
N VAL A 234 1.48 -2.59 -13.05
CA VAL A 234 2.54 -3.62 -13.03
C VAL A 234 2.03 -4.89 -12.34
N SER A 235 1.27 -4.75 -11.25
CA SER A 235 0.72 -5.87 -10.50
C SER A 235 -0.38 -6.62 -11.25
N TYR A 236 -1.12 -5.94 -12.11
CA TYR A 236 -2.21 -6.50 -12.89
C TYR A 236 -2.06 -6.09 -14.37
N PRO A 237 -1.12 -6.69 -15.13
CA PRO A 237 -0.94 -6.37 -16.54
C PRO A 237 -2.25 -6.47 -17.31
N GLY A 238 -2.52 -5.51 -18.20
CA GLY A 238 -3.78 -5.40 -18.94
C GLY A 238 -4.94 -4.75 -18.18
N LEU A 239 -4.84 -4.58 -16.85
CA LEU A 239 -5.81 -3.84 -16.04
C LEU A 239 -5.21 -2.49 -15.60
N PRO A 240 -5.49 -1.37 -16.30
CA PRO A 240 -4.96 -0.07 -15.94
C PRO A 240 -5.46 0.38 -14.55
N ALA A 241 -4.65 1.19 -13.87
CA ALA A 241 -4.94 1.69 -12.54
C ALA A 241 -5.01 3.22 -12.52
N ARG A 242 -6.05 3.75 -11.85
CA ARG A 242 -6.19 5.15 -11.45
C ARG A 242 -5.76 5.27 -10.00
N TYR A 243 -4.64 5.93 -9.76
CA TYR A 243 -4.14 6.27 -8.44
C TYR A 243 -4.65 7.65 -8.04
N ILE A 244 -5.41 7.72 -6.96
CA ILE A 244 -5.80 8.96 -6.30
C ILE A 244 -4.77 9.16 -5.18
N LEU A 245 -3.81 10.04 -5.44
CA LEU A 245 -2.66 10.32 -4.59
C LEU A 245 -2.99 11.49 -3.66
N HIS A 246 -3.16 11.18 -2.38
CA HIS A 246 -3.44 12.10 -1.29
C HIS A 246 -2.12 12.47 -0.60
N SER A 247 -1.55 13.62 -0.90
CA SER A 247 -0.26 14.06 -0.35
C SER A 247 -0.48 15.00 0.83
N ILE A 248 0.27 14.79 1.91
CA ILE A 248 0.35 15.70 3.07
C ILE A 248 1.81 15.89 3.46
N GLU A 249 2.18 17.08 3.94
CA GLU A 249 3.52 17.33 4.49
C GLU A 249 3.55 17.06 5.99
N ALA A 250 4.69 16.56 6.47
CA ALA A 250 4.91 16.23 7.87
C ALA A 250 6.33 16.57 8.31
N GLN A 251 6.49 16.78 9.61
CA GLN A 251 7.78 16.83 10.30
C GLN A 251 7.81 15.71 11.34
N VAL A 252 8.95 15.05 11.50
CA VAL A 252 9.13 13.95 12.46
C VAL A 252 10.45 14.15 13.19
N GLU A 253 10.39 14.63 14.42
CA GLU A 253 11.57 15.11 15.16
C GLU A 253 12.55 14.00 15.55
N SER A 254 12.08 12.77 15.68
CA SER A 254 12.93 11.65 16.11
C SER A 254 13.71 10.98 14.96
N LEU A 255 13.59 11.47 13.72
CA LEU A 255 14.35 10.93 12.59
C LEU A 255 15.75 11.53 12.50
N PRO A 256 16.74 10.81 11.95
CA PRO A 256 18.04 11.39 11.63
C PRO A 256 17.89 12.56 10.66
N GLU A 257 18.50 13.71 10.94
CA GLU A 257 18.42 14.90 10.08
C GLU A 257 19.31 14.80 8.82
N GLU A 258 20.31 13.92 8.83
CA GLU A 258 21.28 13.76 7.74
C GLU A 258 21.58 12.29 7.45
N GLY A 259 22.17 12.03 6.29
CA GLY A 259 22.63 10.71 5.87
C GLY A 259 21.51 9.77 5.42
N GLU A 260 21.89 8.52 5.21
CA GLU A 260 20.98 7.42 4.93
C GLU A 260 20.75 6.62 6.21
N PHE A 261 19.54 6.08 6.37
CA PHE A 261 19.22 5.19 7.49
C PHE A 261 18.27 4.10 7.04
N SER A 262 17.98 3.15 7.93
CA SER A 262 17.10 2.04 7.63
C SER A 262 16.25 1.67 8.82
N THR A 263 15.03 1.21 8.56
CA THR A 263 14.08 0.73 9.57
C THR A 263 13.65 -0.68 9.23
N GLU A 264 13.28 -1.45 10.25
CA GLU A 264 12.84 -2.84 10.11
C GLU A 264 11.35 -2.92 10.42
N GLU A 265 10.62 -3.66 9.60
CA GLU A 265 9.21 -3.97 9.84
C GLU A 265 9.16 -5.31 10.58
N THR A 266 8.87 -5.26 11.88
CA THR A 266 8.61 -6.47 12.65
C THR A 266 7.23 -6.96 12.24
N GLY A 267 7.15 -7.95 11.35
CA GLY A 267 5.89 -8.61 11.05
C GLY A 267 5.22 -9.00 12.36
N GLU A 268 3.99 -8.55 12.59
CA GLU A 268 3.27 -8.84 13.83
C GLU A 268 3.05 -10.36 13.93
N GLY A 269 3.96 -11.05 14.63
CA GLY A 269 3.86 -12.47 14.96
C GLY A 269 5.13 -13.27 14.67
N GLU A 270 5.84 -13.66 15.73
CA GLU A 270 6.90 -14.68 15.72
C GLU A 270 6.39 -16.12 15.40
N GLU A 271 5.17 -16.28 14.86
CA GLU A 271 4.52 -17.57 14.59
C GLU A 271 4.31 -17.85 13.09
N GLU A 272 5.26 -17.50 12.22
CA GLU A 272 5.23 -18.01 10.83
C GLU A 272 6.59 -18.54 10.36
N LEU A 273 7.26 -19.30 11.22
CA LEU A 273 8.28 -20.27 10.81
C LEU A 273 7.60 -21.59 10.39
N SER A 274 6.81 -21.55 9.32
CA SER A 274 6.34 -22.77 8.65
C SER A 274 6.08 -22.49 7.17
N ILE A 275 6.87 -23.15 6.33
CA ILE A 275 6.70 -23.46 4.89
C ILE A 275 5.58 -22.67 4.18
N GLY A 276 5.95 -21.61 3.45
CA GLY A 276 5.03 -20.90 2.54
C GLY A 276 4.62 -19.47 2.95
N SER A 277 5.24 -18.89 3.99
CA SER A 277 5.00 -17.50 4.42
C SER A 277 5.09 -16.51 3.25
N ALA A 278 4.12 -15.60 3.17
CA ALA A 278 4.05 -14.61 2.11
C ALA A 278 5.29 -13.69 2.15
N VAL A 279 5.87 -13.37 0.99
CA VAL A 279 7.02 -12.45 0.92
C VAL A 279 6.59 -11.05 1.37
N PHE A 280 7.09 -10.60 2.52
CA PHE A 280 6.84 -9.29 3.11
C PHE A 280 8.11 -8.41 3.08
N VAL A 281 7.96 -7.11 3.37
CA VAL A 281 9.09 -6.18 3.47
C VAL A 281 9.74 -6.37 4.84
N ARG A 282 11.03 -6.69 4.86
CA ARG A 282 11.77 -6.84 6.11
C ARG A 282 12.43 -5.53 6.54
N LYS A 283 12.94 -4.77 5.57
CA LYS A 283 13.73 -3.56 5.83
C LYS A 283 13.48 -2.49 4.79
N HIS A 284 13.36 -1.25 5.25
CA HIS A 284 13.24 -0.05 4.42
C HIS A 284 14.52 0.76 4.51
N PHE A 285 14.99 1.32 3.40
CA PHE A 285 16.18 2.15 3.33
C PHE A 285 15.83 3.56 2.88
N TRP A 286 16.15 4.53 3.71
CA TRP A 286 15.72 5.90 3.60
C TRP A 286 16.89 6.84 3.34
N LYS A 287 16.63 7.89 2.57
CA LYS A 287 17.58 8.98 2.35
C LYS A 287 16.87 10.32 2.19
N TRP A 288 17.57 11.39 2.52
CA TRP A 288 17.12 12.76 2.30
C TRP A 288 17.48 13.24 0.89
N ILE A 289 16.55 13.94 0.23
CA ILE A 289 16.75 14.54 -1.10
C ILE A 289 16.31 16.00 -1.09
N ASP A 290 17.21 16.92 -1.43
CA ASP A 290 16.94 18.37 -1.43
C ASP A 290 15.97 18.78 -2.56
N ASP A 291 16.23 18.33 -3.79
CA ASP A 291 15.42 18.64 -4.98
C ASP A 291 14.55 17.45 -5.40
N TYR A 292 13.54 17.13 -4.58
CA TYR A 292 12.56 16.11 -4.97
C TYR A 292 11.57 16.65 -6.00
N ASP A 293 11.89 16.48 -7.28
CA ASP A 293 10.92 16.68 -8.34
C ASP A 293 9.97 15.48 -8.36
N GLY A 294 8.81 15.62 -7.70
CA GLY A 294 7.74 14.61 -7.64
C GLY A 294 7.13 14.22 -8.99
N ASN A 295 7.78 14.61 -10.08
CA ASN A 295 7.54 14.25 -11.46
C ASN A 295 8.31 13.00 -11.91
N SER A 296 9.24 12.48 -11.09
CA SER A 296 10.15 11.42 -11.52
C SER A 296 9.60 10.01 -11.35
N GLY A 297 8.85 9.56 -12.36
CA GLY A 297 8.84 8.15 -12.73
C GLY A 297 10.16 7.67 -13.36
N SER A 298 11.21 8.51 -13.40
CA SER A 298 12.41 8.23 -14.20
C SER A 298 13.68 9.02 -13.83
N TYR A 299 14.03 9.19 -12.54
CA TYR A 299 15.42 9.57 -12.19
C TYR A 299 16.29 8.34 -12.04
N PHE A 300 16.77 7.82 -13.18
CA PHE A 300 18.10 7.22 -13.27
C PHE A 300 18.80 7.89 -14.44
N GLY A 301 19.40 9.05 -14.15
CA GLY A 301 20.40 9.65 -15.02
C GLY A 301 21.65 8.78 -14.99
N ASN A 302 22.19 8.52 -16.19
CA ASN A 302 23.50 7.95 -16.38
C ASN A 302 24.54 8.75 -15.59
N SER A 303 25.27 8.08 -14.71
CA SER A 303 26.63 8.49 -14.39
C SER A 303 27.54 7.41 -14.95
N SER A 304 28.04 7.69 -16.15
CA SER A 304 29.27 7.09 -16.65
C SER A 304 30.42 7.76 -15.90
N VAL A 305 31.10 7.00 -15.05
CA VAL A 305 32.58 6.92 -14.98
C VAL A 305 32.92 5.49 -14.59
#